data_AF-A0A2A6BXK6-F1
#
_entry.id   AF-A0A2A6BXK6-F1
#
_cell.length_a   1.000
_cell.length_b   1.000
_cell.length_c   1.000
_cell.angle_alpha   90.00
_cell.angle_beta   90.00
_cell.angle_gamma   90.00
#
_symmetry.space_group_name_H-M   'P 1'
#
loop_
_entity.id
_entity.type
_entity.pdbx_description
1 polymer ?
#
loop_
_entity_poly.entity_id
_entity_poly.type
_entity_poly.pdbx_seq_one_letter_code
_entity_poly.pdbx_strand_id
1 'polypeptide(L)'
;MSPVPVQCKELSFKLAVGRTFVRFEVVNFKEYVYGQLRAKLDLYKISFPVYFRDRDGDWCGITKEDELIHALSYNGIDACLKLYPTPTTSSDC
;
A
#
# COMPACT_ATOMS: atom_id res chain seq x y z
N MET A 1 16.57 -16.95 28.82
CA MET A 1 15.64 -16.83 27.68
C MET A 1 16.21 -15.77 26.75
N SER A 2 16.69 -16.16 25.57
CA SER A 2 17.13 -15.21 24.56
C SER A 2 15.91 -14.53 23.91
N PRO A 3 15.97 -13.23 23.57
CA PRO A 3 14.88 -12.59 22.86
C PRO A 3 14.73 -13.26 21.49
N VAL A 4 13.52 -13.75 21.19
CA VAL A 4 13.18 -14.21 19.84
C VAL A 4 13.31 -12.98 18.94
N PRO A 5 14.17 -13.00 17.90
CA PRO A 5 14.25 -11.88 16.98
C PRO A 5 12.86 -11.72 16.36
N VAL A 6 12.30 -10.52 16.47
CA VAL A 6 11.10 -10.14 15.73
C VAL A 6 11.45 -10.32 14.27
N GLN A 7 11.02 -11.43 13.67
CA GLN A 7 11.13 -11.65 12.24
C GLN A 7 10.39 -10.49 11.59
N CYS A 8 11.12 -9.58 10.94
CA CYS A 8 10.54 -8.58 10.05
C CYS A 8 9.84 -9.33 8.93
N LYS A 9 8.58 -9.67 9.15
CA LYS A 9 7.69 -10.24 8.15
C LYS A 9 7.58 -9.22 7.02
N GLU A 10 7.89 -9.69 5.81
CA GLU A 10 8.08 -8.88 4.61
C GLU A 10 6.79 -8.11 4.27
N LEU A 11 6.84 -6.78 4.41
CA LEU A 11 5.74 -5.93 3.97
C LEU A 11 5.73 -5.89 2.44
N SER A 12 4.59 -6.15 1.83
CA SER A 12 4.42 -5.99 0.38
C SER A 12 3.15 -5.23 0.03
N PHE A 13 3.22 -4.43 -1.02
CA PHE A 13 2.05 -3.81 -1.64
C PHE A 13 1.62 -4.63 -2.85
N LYS A 14 0.31 -4.78 -3.02
CA LYS A 14 -0.29 -5.37 -4.21
C LYS A 14 -1.17 -4.32 -4.89
N LEU A 15 -0.62 -3.64 -5.89
CA LEU A 15 -1.25 -2.54 -6.61
C LEU A 15 -2.02 -3.05 -7.83
N ALA A 16 -3.29 -2.70 -7.94
CA ALA A 16 -4.06 -2.91 -9.16
C ALA A 16 -3.55 -1.97 -10.26
N VAL A 17 -3.19 -2.51 -11.43
CA VAL A 17 -2.76 -1.74 -12.61
C VAL A 17 -3.54 -2.27 -13.82
N GLY A 18 -4.56 -1.52 -14.25
CA GLY A 18 -5.51 -1.99 -15.26
C GLY A 18 -6.23 -3.26 -14.83
N ARG A 19 -5.99 -4.38 -15.52
CA ARG A 19 -6.61 -5.70 -15.24
C ARG A 19 -5.71 -6.63 -14.43
N THR A 20 -4.50 -6.21 -14.06
CA THR A 20 -3.53 -7.04 -13.34
C THR A 20 -3.22 -6.45 -11.97
N PHE A 21 -2.56 -7.26 -11.14
CA PHE A 21 -1.98 -6.79 -9.88
C PHE A 21 -0.46 -6.94 -9.94
N VAL A 22 0.24 -5.88 -9.57
CA VAL A 22 1.69 -5.89 -9.38
C VAL A 22 1.98 -5.94 -7.89
N ARG A 23 2.85 -6.87 -7.49
CA ARG A 23 3.38 -6.94 -6.12
C ARG A 23 4.76 -6.28 -6.06
N PHE A 24 5.00 -5.50 -5.02
CA PHE A 24 6.34 -5.01 -4.69
C PHE A 24 6.58 -5.06 -3.18
N GLU A 25 7.80 -5.44 -2.82
CA GLU A 25 8.25 -5.51 -1.43
C GLU A 25 8.64 -4.12 -0.94
N VAL A 26 8.40 -3.88 0.35
CA VAL A 26 8.81 -2.68 1.05
C VAL A 26 10.06 -3.01 1.85
N VAL A 27 11.15 -2.36 1.48
CA VAL A 27 12.42 -2.48 2.21
C VAL A 27 12.46 -1.40 3.27
N ASN A 28 12.94 -1.70 4.48
CA ASN A 28 13.10 -0.70 5.56
C ASN A 28 11.81 0.08 5.88
N PHE A 29 10.74 -0.63 6.27
CA PHE A 29 9.42 -0.09 6.62
C PHE A 29 9.46 1.17 7.53
N LYS A 30 10.42 1.24 8.46
CA LYS A 30 10.47 2.27 9.50
C LYS A 30 10.75 3.69 9.00
N GLU A 31 11.36 3.85 7.83
CA GLU A 31 11.88 5.18 7.44
C GLU A 31 11.39 5.67 6.07
N TYR A 32 10.88 4.82 5.17
CA TYR A 32 10.62 5.22 3.78
C TYR A 32 9.44 4.54 3.09
N VAL A 33 8.46 4.01 3.85
CA VAL A 33 7.36 3.25 3.24
C VAL A 33 6.49 4.09 2.31
N TYR A 34 6.18 5.34 2.68
CA TYR A 34 5.38 6.25 1.86
C TYR A 34 6.12 6.69 0.59
N GLY A 35 7.41 7.00 0.70
CA GLY A 35 8.24 7.33 -0.45
C GLY A 35 8.38 6.19 -1.46
N GLN A 36 8.52 4.95 -0.97
CA GLN A 36 8.55 3.76 -1.81
C GLN A 36 7.22 3.53 -2.54
N LEU A 37 6.09 3.72 -1.85
CA LEU A 37 4.78 3.67 -2.49
C LEU A 37 4.69 4.73 -3.60
N ARG A 38 5.01 5.98 -3.30
CA ARG A 38 4.97 7.08 -4.28
C ARG A 38 5.81 6.80 -5.52
N ALA A 39 7.06 6.37 -5.35
CA ALA A 39 7.94 6.03 -6.47
C ALA A 39 7.37 4.91 -7.35
N LYS A 40 6.65 3.94 -6.76
CA LYS A 40 5.99 2.87 -7.51
C LYS A 40 4.75 3.37 -8.23
N LEU A 41 3.96 4.24 -7.62
CA LEU A 41 2.81 4.87 -8.27
C LEU A 41 3.24 5.71 -9.48
N ASP A 42 4.32 6.49 -9.34
CA ASP A 42 4.90 7.30 -10.41
C ASP A 42 5.35 6.43 -11.61
N LEU A 43 5.98 5.28 -11.34
CA LEU A 43 6.39 4.32 -12.38
C LEU A 43 5.20 3.83 -13.22
N TYR A 44 4.04 3.65 -12.59
CA TYR A 44 2.80 3.19 -13.25
C TYR A 44 1.87 4.34 -13.67
N LYS A 45 2.31 5.60 -13.54
CA LYS A 45 1.50 6.81 -13.84
C LYS A 45 0.16 6.83 -13.08
N ILE A 46 0.16 6.35 -11.84
CA ILE A 46 -1.00 6.37 -10.96
C ILE A 46 -0.87 7.56 -10.02
N SER A 47 -1.91 8.38 -9.95
CA SER A 47 -1.96 9.48 -8.99
C SER A 47 -2.57 9.01 -7.67
N PHE A 48 -2.18 9.68 -6.58
CA PHE A 48 -2.97 9.65 -5.35
C PHE A 48 -4.34 10.34 -5.58
N PRO A 49 -5.40 9.99 -4.83
CA PRO A 49 -5.42 8.95 -3.80
C PRO A 49 -5.28 7.53 -4.37
N VAL A 50 -4.80 6.62 -3.54
CA VAL A 50 -4.97 5.17 -3.74
C VAL A 50 -5.78 4.62 -2.59
N TYR A 51 -6.56 3.59 -2.85
CA TYR A 51 -7.52 3.06 -1.90
C TYR A 51 -7.12 1.67 -1.42
N PHE A 52 -7.47 1.35 -0.18
CA PHE A 52 -7.45 0.00 0.35
C PHE A 52 -8.82 -0.35 0.92
N ARG A 53 -9.04 -1.65 1.13
CA ARG A 53 -10.20 -2.16 1.87
C ARG A 53 -9.77 -2.44 3.30
N ASP A 54 -10.43 -1.84 4.28
CA ASP A 54 -10.17 -2.13 5.67
C ASP A 54 -10.83 -3.46 6.11
N ARG A 55 -10.80 -3.76 7.42
CA ARG A 55 -11.35 -5.01 7.98
C ARG A 55 -12.87 -5.07 7.93
N ASP A 56 -13.53 -3.92 7.97
CA ASP A 56 -14.99 -3.82 7.92
C ASP A 56 -15.49 -3.85 6.47
N GLY A 57 -14.57 -3.77 5.51
CA GLY A 57 -14.90 -3.73 4.10
C GLY A 57 -15.38 -2.33 3.73
N ASP A 58 -14.75 -1.29 4.25
CA ASP A 58 -14.89 0.07 3.77
C ASP A 58 -13.72 0.45 2.87
N TRP A 59 -13.96 1.39 1.96
CA TRP A 59 -12.93 1.94 1.09
C TRP A 59 -12.26 3.12 1.78
N CYS A 60 -10.96 2.99 2.07
CA CYS A 60 -10.17 4.02 2.73
C CYS A 60 -9.11 4.57 1.76
N GLY A 61 -9.02 5.89 1.65
CA GLY A 61 -8.04 6.57 0.79
C GLY A 61 -6.70 6.80 1.49
N ILE A 62 -5.62 6.74 0.73
CA ILE A 62 -4.27 7.11 1.11
C ILE A 62 -3.85 8.25 0.20
N THR A 63 -3.56 9.39 0.79
CA THR A 63 -3.09 10.64 0.17
C THR A 63 -1.82 11.17 0.84
N LYS A 64 -1.52 10.67 2.04
CA LYS A 64 -0.41 11.09 2.89
C LYS A 64 0.07 9.92 3.76
N GLU A 65 1.19 10.14 4.44
CA GLU A 65 1.95 9.10 5.12
C GLU A 65 1.25 8.51 6.37
N ASP A 66 0.57 9.33 7.16
CA ASP A 66 -0.17 8.88 8.35
C ASP A 66 -1.30 7.90 8.01
N GLU A 67 -2.01 8.13 6.89
CA GLU A 67 -3.04 7.23 6.35
C GLU A 67 -2.44 5.89 5.91
N LEU A 68 -1.23 5.90 5.35
CA LEU A 68 -0.53 4.67 5.00
C LEU A 68 -0.07 3.91 6.24
N ILE A 69 0.49 4.60 7.23
CA ILE A 69 0.90 3.98 8.50
C ILE A 69 -0.31 3.36 9.20
N HIS A 70 -1.43 4.08 9.20
CA HIS A 70 -2.73 3.57 9.66
C HIS A 70 -3.07 2.29 8.89
N ALA A 71 -3.20 2.32 7.56
CA ALA A 71 -3.52 1.14 6.74
C ALA A 71 -2.64 -0.09 7.04
N LEU A 72 -1.35 0.13 7.29
CA LEU A 72 -0.37 -0.91 7.60
C LEU A 72 -0.54 -1.47 9.02
N SER A 73 -0.83 -0.62 10.01
CA SER A 73 -1.10 -1.05 11.38
C SER A 73 -2.34 -1.96 11.48
N TYR A 74 -3.36 -1.75 10.63
CA TYR A 74 -4.60 -2.54 10.64
C TYR A 74 -4.47 -3.90 9.96
N ASN A 75 -3.54 -4.08 9.02
CA ASN A 75 -3.37 -5.37 8.34
C ASN A 75 -2.51 -6.39 9.11
N GLY A 76 -1.94 -6.00 10.26
CA GLY A 76 -1.09 -6.86 11.09
C GLY A 76 0.33 -7.02 10.55
N ILE A 77 1.22 -7.63 11.34
CA ILE A 77 2.67 -7.70 11.05
C ILE A 77 2.99 -8.61 9.84
N ASP A 78 2.02 -9.34 9.28
CA ASP A 78 2.14 -10.20 8.08
C ASP A 78 1.66 -9.54 6.75
N ALA A 79 1.38 -8.25 6.76
CA ALA A 79 0.41 -7.63 5.86
C ALA A 79 0.88 -7.38 4.41
N CYS A 80 0.38 -8.17 3.46
CA CYS A 80 0.29 -7.71 2.07
C CYS A 80 -0.86 -6.69 1.93
N LEU A 81 -0.57 -5.39 1.83
CA LEU A 81 -1.61 -4.35 1.63
C LEU A 81 -2.01 -4.28 0.14
N LYS A 82 -3.30 -4.51 -0.15
CA LYS A 82 -3.85 -4.35 -1.51
C LYS A 82 -4.24 -2.90 -1.75
N LEU A 83 -3.78 -2.34 -2.85
CA LEU A 83 -4.00 -0.96 -3.24
C LEU A 83 -4.72 -0.89 -4.59
N TYR A 84 -5.67 0.04 -4.68
CA TYR A 84 -6.50 0.27 -5.85
C TYR A 84 -6.34 1.73 -6.25
N PRO A 85 -5.95 2.02 -7.51
CA PRO A 85 -5.90 3.39 -8.00
C PRO A 85 -7.27 4.06 -7.90
N THR A 86 -7.29 5.37 -7.69
CA THR A 86 -8.46 6.15 -8.08
C THR A 86 -8.69 5.92 -9.57
N PRO A 87 -9.89 5.56 -10.03
CA PRO A 87 -10.19 5.60 -11.45
C PRO A 87 -9.87 7.01 -11.94
N THR A 88 -8.92 7.16 -12.85
CA THR A 88 -8.87 8.39 -13.65
C THR A 88 -10.26 8.50 -14.26
N THR A 89 -10.99 9.56 -13.97
CA THR A 89 -12.18 9.92 -14.74
C THR A 89 -11.70 10.19 -16.17
N SER A 90 -11.46 9.13 -16.94
CA SER A 90 -11.49 9.20 -18.39
C SER A 90 -12.96 9.30 -18.76
N SER A 91 -13.53 10.48 -18.50
CA SER A 91 -14.72 10.95 -19.17
C SER A 91 -14.32 11.35 -20.58
N ASP A 92 -13.84 10.38 -21.36
CA ASP A 92 -13.88 10.44 -22.82
C ASP A 92 -14.96 9.45 -23.23
N CYS A 93 -16.21 9.91 -23.11
CA CYS A 93 -17.34 9.38 -23.88
C CYS A 93 -17.33 10.06 -25.25
#